data_AF-A0A2E5ZL05-F1
#
_entry.id   AF-A0A2E5ZL05-F1
#
_cell.length_a   1.000
_cell.length_b   1.000
_cell.length_c   1.000
_cell.angle_alpha   90.00
_cell.angle_beta   90.00
_cell.angle_gamma   90.00
#
_symmetry.space_group_name_H-M   'P 1'
#
loop_
_entity.id
_entity.type
_entity.pdbx_description
1 polymer ?
#
loop_
_entity_poly.entity_id
_entity_poly.type
_entity_poly.pdbx_seq_one_letter_code
_entity_poly.pdbx_strand_id
1 'polypeptide(L)' 'MDLTTLDYIRISIGVAILLYVANCLANQKVWIRKTFSWGTREEYPKIFQMNIIGGLLIGLFLVAGPFFF' A
#
# COMPACT_ATOMS: atom_id res chain seq x y z
N MET A 1 -15.43 -16.70 -12.17
CA MET A 1 -15.52 -16.34 -10.74
C MET A 1 -16.46 -15.16 -10.66
N ASP A 2 -17.59 -15.33 -9.99
CA ASP A 2 -18.50 -14.22 -9.73
C ASP A 2 -17.98 -13.46 -8.52
N LEU A 3 -17.50 -12.23 -8.76
CA LEU A 3 -17.01 -11.35 -7.71
C LEU A 3 -18.20 -10.78 -6.94
N THR A 4 -18.17 -10.93 -5.62
CA THR A 4 -19.16 -10.31 -4.75
C THR A 4 -18.87 -8.83 -4.52
N THR A 5 -19.85 -8.08 -4.02
CA THR A 5 -19.63 -6.69 -3.59
C THR A 5 -18.49 -6.56 -2.58
N LEU A 6 -18.32 -7.54 -1.68
CA LEU A 6 -17.22 -7.55 -0.72
C LEU A 6 -15.85 -7.72 -1.38
N ASP A 7 -15.77 -8.50 -2.45
CA ASP A 7 -14.53 -8.68 -3.21
C ASP A 7 -14.13 -7.40 -3.92
N TYR A 8 -15.08 -6.70 -4.53
CA TYR A 8 -14.82 -5.38 -5.12
C TYR A 8 -14.32 -4.37 -4.09
N ILE A 9 -14.88 -4.36 -2.87
CA ILE A 9 -14.40 -3.49 -1.79
C ILE A 9 -12.96 -3.86 -1.40
N ARG A 10 -12.65 -5.15 -1.22
CA ARG A 10 -11.31 -5.64 -0.89
C ARG A 10 -10.28 -5.26 -1.96
N ILE A 11 -10.61 -5.49 -3.23
CA ILE A 11 -9.77 -5.12 -4.37
C ILE A 11 -9.54 -3.60 -4.38
N SER A 12 -10.58 -2.80 -4.18
CA SER A 12 -10.48 -1.33 -4.16
C SER A 12 -9.53 -0.85 -3.07
N ILE A 13 -9.61 -1.43 -1.87
CA ILE A 13 -8.68 -1.13 -0.76
C ILE A 13 -7.24 -1.53 -1.13
N GLY A 14 -7.07 -2.73 -1.69
CA GLY A 14 -5.76 -3.21 -2.14
C GLY A 14 -5.13 -2.29 -3.18
N VAL A 15 -5.90 -1.86 -4.19
CA VAL A 15 -5.47 -0.90 -5.21
C VAL A 15 -5.07 0.43 -4.59
N ALA A 16 -5.86 0.97 -3.65
CA ALA A 16 -5.52 2.21 -2.97
C ALA A 16 -4.18 2.14 -2.21
N ILE A 17 -3.92 1.00 -1.54
CA ILE A 17 -2.63 0.75 -0.86
C ILE A 17 -1.49 0.69 -1.88
N LEU A 18 -1.67 -0.02 -2.99
CA LEU A 18 -0.64 -0.14 -4.04
C LEU A 18 -0.36 1.22 -4.71
N LEU A 19 -1.39 2.05 -4.92
CA LEU A 19 -1.22 3.42 -5.39
C LEU A 19 -0.43 4.28 -4.39
N TYR A 20 -0.68 4.12 -3.09
CA TYR A 20 0.11 4.81 -2.07
C TYR A 20 1.57 4.35 -2.08
N VAL A 21 1.83 3.05 -2.21
CA VAL A 21 3.19 2.51 -2.36
C VAL A 21 3.87 3.08 -3.60
N ALA A 22 3.17 3.10 -4.75
CA ALA A 22 3.68 3.66 -5.99
C ALA A 22 4.01 5.16 -5.83
N ASN A 23 3.14 5.93 -5.15
CA ASN A 23 3.39 7.32 -4.84
C ASN A 23 4.63 7.50 -3.93
N CYS A 24 4.81 6.63 -2.93
CA CYS A 24 5.99 6.66 -2.07
C CYS A 24 7.27 6.38 -2.87
N LEU A 25 7.25 5.41 -3.80
CA LEU A 25 8.38 5.10 -4.66
C LEU A 25 8.67 6.22 -5.67
N ALA A 26 7.65 6.82 -6.29
CA ALA A 26 7.84 7.89 -7.26
C ALA A 26 8.43 9.16 -6.62
N ASN A 27 7.94 9.52 -5.43
CA ASN A 27 8.35 10.75 -4.75
C ASN A 27 9.49 10.55 -3.73
N GLN A 28 9.91 9.30 -3.49
CA GLN A 28 10.85 8.91 -2.43
C GLN A 28 10.49 9.53 -1.06
N LYS A 29 9.19 9.65 -0.78
CA LYS A 29 8.63 10.22 0.46
C LYS A 29 7.59 9.28 1.06
N VAL A 30 7.44 9.33 2.39
CA VAL A 30 6.47 8.52 3.13
C VAL A 30 5.77 9.37 4.18
N TRP A 31 4.49 9.10 4.43
CA TRP A 31 3.75 9.80 5.47
C TRP A 31 4.21 9.37 6.87
N ILE A 32 4.65 10.34 7.66
CA ILE A 32 5.13 10.14 9.02
C ILE A 32 4.03 10.52 10.00
N ARG A 33 3.46 9.51 10.69
CA ARG A 33 2.34 9.71 11.62
C ARG A 33 2.70 10.55 12.85
N LYS A 34 3.98 10.58 13.26
CA LYS A 34 4.41 11.33 14.45
C LYS A 34 4.42 12.84 14.22
N THR A 35 4.82 13.26 13.03
CA THR A 35 4.92 14.67 12.64
C THR A 35 3.79 15.12 11.73
N PHE A 36 2.90 14.19 11.34
CA PHE A 36 1.82 14.40 10.37
C PHE A 36 2.30 15.10 9.09
N SER A 37 3.44 14.66 8.58
CA SER A 37 4.10 15.26 7.43
C SER A 37 4.70 14.19 6.51
N TRP A 38 5.01 14.58 5.28
CA TRP A 38 5.78 13.75 4.36
C TRP A 38 7.27 13.84 4.69
N GLY A 39 7.86 12.72 5.10
CA GLY A 39 9.30 12.58 5.32
C GLY A 39 9.98 11.92 4.11
N THR A 40 11.25 12.24 3.86
CA THR A 40 12.01 11.61 2.77
C THR A 40 12.49 10.23 3.17
N ARG A 41 12.80 9.39 2.17
CA ARG A 41 13.44 8.09 2.38
C ARG A 41 14.78 8.21 3.13
N GLU A 42 15.53 9.28 2.90
CA GLU A 42 16.83 9.49 3.52
C GLU A 42 16.71 9.78 5.02
N GLU A 43 15.70 10.56 5.42
CA GLU A 43 15.44 10.89 6.83
C GLU A 43 14.80 9.71 7.58
N TYR A 44 13.92 8.95 6.91
CA TYR A 44 13.17 7.83 7.51
C TYR A 44 13.31 6.50 6.74
N PRO A 45 14.54 5.96 6.56
CA PRO A 45 14.77 4.83 5.67
C PRO A 45 14.05 3.56 6.11
N LYS A 46 14.03 3.28 7.42
CA LYS A 46 13.34 2.10 7.98
C LYS A 46 11.83 2.19 7.83
N ILE A 47 11.23 3.36 8.08
CA ILE A 47 9.79 3.56 7.97
C ILE A 47 9.36 3.48 6.50
N PHE A 48 10.16 4.06 5.60
CA PHE A 48 9.96 3.95 4.17
C PHE A 48 9.96 2.48 3.74
N GLN A 49 11.02 1.72 4.04
CA GLN A 49 11.11 0.30 3.68
C GLN A 49 9.96 -0.53 4.23
N MET A 50 9.58 -0.32 5.49
CA MET A 50 8.47 -1.06 6.10
C MET A 50 7.13 -0.75 5.42
N ASN A 51 6.87 0.50 5.03
CA ASN A 51 5.66 0.88 4.29
C ASN A 51 5.63 0.25 2.89
N ILE A 52 6.77 0.22 2.20
CA ILE A 52 6.85 -0.39 0.87
C ILE A 52 6.63 -1.90 0.95
N ILE A 53 7.36 -2.60 1.82
CA ILE A 53 7.27 -4.07 1.95
C ILE A 53 5.88 -4.47 2.45
N GLY A 54 5.41 -3.86 3.53
CA GLY A 54 4.09 -4.16 4.10
C GLY A 54 2.97 -3.78 3.14
N GLY A 55 3.05 -2.61 2.51
CA GLY A 55 2.06 -2.14 1.54
C GLY A 55 1.98 -3.03 0.29
N LEU A 56 3.12 -3.49 -0.23
CA LEU A 56 3.14 -4.44 -1.36
C LEU A 56 2.53 -5.79 -0.98
N LEU A 57 2.95 -6.38 0.15
CA LEU A 57 2.43 -7.68 0.59
C LEU A 57 0.91 -7.62 0.82
N ILE A 58 0.43 -6.63 1.56
CA ILE A 58 -1.00 -6.47 1.86
C ILE A 58 -1.78 -6.09 0.60
N GLY A 59 -1.28 -5.14 -0.18
CA GLY A 59 -1.94 -4.67 -1.40
C GLY A 59 -2.11 -5.80 -2.43
N LEU A 60 -1.04 -6.56 -2.69
CA LEU A 60 -1.09 -7.70 -3.59
C LEU A 60 -1.99 -8.81 -3.05
N PHE A 61 -1.93 -9.11 -1.75
CA PHE A 61 -2.81 -10.12 -1.15
C PHE A 61 -4.29 -9.73 -1.28
N LEU A 62 -4.65 -8.48 -1.05
CA LEU A 62 -6.04 -8.02 -1.16
C LEU A 62 -6.55 -8.00 -2.60
N VAL A 63 -5.70 -7.66 -3.57
CA VAL A 63 -6.08 -7.66 -4.99
C VAL A 63 -6.13 -9.07 -5.54
N ALA A 64 -5.12 -9.90 -5.26
CA ALA A 64 -5.00 -11.24 -5.80
C ALA A 64 -5.92 -12.26 -5.10
N GLY A 65 -6.15 -12.08 -3.80
CA GLY A 65 -6.88 -13.02 -2.94
C GLY A 65 -8.19 -13.54 -3.55
N PRO A 66 -9.13 -12.68 -3.95
CA PRO A 66 -10.41 -13.08 -4.55
C PRO A 66 -10.31 -13.88 -5.86
N PHE A 67 -9.12 -13.94 -6.48
CA PHE A 67 -8.88 -14.71 -7.71
C PHE A 67 -8.19 -16.06 -7.47
N PHE A 68 -7.60 -16.26 -6.28
CA PHE A 68 -6.86 -17.47 -5.93
C PHE A 68 -7.54 -18.31 -4.84
N PHE A 69 -8.43 -17.72 -4.04
CA PHE A 69 -9.07 -18.35 -2.87
C PHE A 69 -10.56 -18.05 -2.82
#